data_AF-I4BDX4-F1
#
_entry.id   AF-I4BDX4-F1
#
_cell.length_a   1.000
_cell.length_b   1.000
_cell.length_c   1.000
_cell.angle_alpha   90.00
_cell.angle_beta   90.00
_cell.angle_gamma   90.00
#
_symmetry.space_group_name_H-M   'P 1'
#
loop_
_entity.id
_entity.type
_entity.pdbx_description
1 polymer ?
#
loop_
_entity_poly.entity_id
_entity_poly.type
_entity_poly.pdbx_seq_one_letter_code
_entity_poly.pdbx_strand_id
1 'polypeptide(L)'
;MSIARVLLIVGGVAAVGYGAVLLWDNATAVLVRIVVWAAVGVVVHDFVFAPLCVVCGLAGRRLLPPRWRAPVAVAALCTVVLAVLAIPVYSRPGMRPDNTSVLDRNYPAGFWIAVAVVWVGAVLWSLLAARLPVRQDQVVDHQRADHVEGQPPPV
;
A
#
# COMPACT_ATOMS: atom_id res chain seq x y z
N MET A 1 22.99 -19.08 -6.89
CA MET A 1 22.29 -17.88 -6.37
C MET A 1 22.34 -16.79 -7.43
N SER A 2 21.24 -16.09 -7.72
CA SER A 2 21.27 -14.98 -8.68
C SER A 2 21.98 -13.76 -8.10
N ILE A 3 22.62 -12.95 -8.95
CA ILE A 3 23.27 -11.70 -8.55
C ILE A 3 22.30 -10.77 -7.80
N ALA A 4 21.06 -10.66 -8.29
CA ALA A 4 20.01 -9.89 -7.62
C ALA A 4 19.77 -10.34 -6.17
N ARG A 5 19.75 -11.65 -5.92
CA ARG A 5 19.55 -12.19 -4.56
C ARG A 5 20.75 -11.86 -3.66
N VAL A 6 21.98 -11.92 -4.19
CA VAL A 6 23.18 -11.54 -3.44
C VAL A 6 23.14 -10.06 -3.07
N LEU A 7 22.80 -9.18 -4.02
CA LEU A 7 22.71 -7.74 -3.77
C LEU A 7 21.64 -7.40 -2.71
N LEU A 8 20.48 -8.07 -2.75
CA LEU A 8 19.44 -7.88 -1.73
C LEU A 8 19.90 -8.34 -0.34
N ILE A 9 20.60 -9.47 -0.25
CA ILE A 9 21.13 -9.96 1.03
C ILE A 9 22.17 -8.99 1.57
N VAL A 10 23.16 -8.61 0.76
CA VAL A 10 24.23 -7.68 1.16
C VAL A 10 23.65 -6.33 1.57
N GLY A 11 22.72 -5.80 0.78
CA GLY A 11 22.03 -4.54 1.09
C GLY A 11 21.23 -4.62 2.39
N GLY A 12 20.51 -5.72 2.61
CA GLY A 12 19.74 -5.94 3.84
C GLY A 12 20.64 -6.04 5.07
N VAL A 13 21.73 -6.80 4.99
CA VAL A 13 22.71 -6.93 6.09
C VAL A 13 23.39 -5.58 6.37
N ALA A 14 23.77 -4.84 5.32
CA ALA A 14 24.36 -3.51 5.48
C ALA A 14 23.39 -2.53 6.15
N ALA A 15 22.11 -2.55 5.77
CA ALA A 15 21.07 -1.72 6.38
C ALA A 15 20.84 -2.06 7.86
N VAL A 16 20.80 -3.35 8.21
CA VAL A 16 20.68 -3.80 9.62
C VAL A 16 21.90 -3.37 10.43
N GLY A 17 23.11 -3.58 9.91
CA GLY A 17 24.36 -3.17 10.56
C GLY A 17 24.42 -1.66 10.78
N TYR A 18 24.07 -0.87 9.77
CA TYR A 18 24.01 0.58 9.88
C TYR A 18 22.96 1.05 10.89
N GLY A 19 21.78 0.44 10.91
CA GLY A 19 20.76 0.70 11.93
C GLY A 19 21.26 0.39 13.34
N ALA A 20 21.96 -0.73 13.54
CA ALA A 20 22.54 -1.08 14.83
C ALA A 20 23.57 -0.06 15.32
N VAL A 21 24.43 0.44 14.41
CA VAL A 21 25.37 1.54 14.71
C VAL A 21 24.61 2.80 15.14
N LEU A 22 23.53 3.16 14.44
CA LEU A 22 22.72 4.33 14.77
C LEU A 22 22.03 4.22 16.14
N LEU A 23 21.72 2.99 16.57
CA LEU A 23 21.09 2.71 17.86
C LEU A 23 22.10 2.61 19.01
N TRP A 24 23.37 2.31 18.73
CA TRP A 24 24.37 1.88 19.72
C TRP A 24 24.56 2.88 20.88
N ASP A 25 24.61 4.17 20.58
CA ASP A 25 24.87 5.22 21.58
C ASP A 25 23.61 5.69 22.33
N ASN A 26 22.44 5.10 22.05
CA ASN A 26 21.20 5.51 22.69
C ASN A 26 21.04 4.89 24.09
N ALA A 27 20.48 5.68 25.01
CA ALA A 27 20.13 5.18 26.33
C ALA A 27 19.14 4.00 26.26
N THR A 28 19.24 3.04 27.19
CA THR A 28 18.37 1.86 27.24
C THR A 28 16.89 2.21 27.22
N ALA A 29 16.49 3.31 27.87
CA ALA A 29 15.11 3.78 27.86
C ALA A 29 14.60 4.16 26.44
N VAL A 30 15.47 4.70 25.58
CA VAL A 30 15.15 5.01 24.18
C VAL A 30 15.01 3.72 23.38
N LEU A 31 15.93 2.78 23.55
CA LEU A 31 15.88 1.46 22.89
C LEU A 31 14.57 0.72 23.23
N VAL A 32 14.18 0.72 24.51
CA VAL A 32 12.91 0.13 24.95
C VAL A 32 11.71 0.82 24.28
N ARG A 33 11.71 2.15 24.18
CA ARG A 33 10.63 2.89 23.48
C ARG A 33 10.56 2.54 22.00
N ILE A 34 11.69 2.37 21.32
CA ILE A 34 11.75 1.96 19.92
C ILE A 34 11.12 0.56 19.76
N VAL A 35 11.53 -0.39 20.61
CA VAL A 35 11.01 -1.76 20.58
C VAL A 35 9.50 -1.79 20.87
N VAL A 36 9.04 -1.05 21.89
CA VAL A 36 7.63 -0.95 22.22
C VAL A 36 6.85 -0.34 21.06
N TRP A 37 7.34 0.74 20.45
CA TRP A 37 6.68 1.35 19.30
C TRP A 37 6.58 0.39 18.11
N ALA A 38 7.67 -0.34 17.80
CA ALA A 38 7.68 -1.33 16.74
C ALA A 38 6.70 -2.48 17.02
N ALA A 39 6.70 -3.02 18.24
CA ALA A 39 5.81 -4.11 18.65
C ALA A 39 4.33 -3.67 18.60
N VAL A 40 4.01 -2.48 19.14
CA VAL A 40 2.66 -1.92 19.08
C VAL A 40 2.24 -1.71 17.63
N GLY A 41 3.14 -1.22 16.77
CA GLY A 41 2.88 -1.06 15.34
C GLY A 41 2.48 -2.38 14.67
N VAL A 42 3.23 -3.46 14.91
CA VAL A 42 2.92 -4.80 14.38
C VAL A 42 1.58 -5.32 14.91
N VAL A 43 1.33 -5.21 16.22
CA VAL A 43 0.08 -5.65 16.84
C VAL A 43 -1.11 -4.89 16.26
N VAL A 44 -1.05 -3.56 16.19
CA VAL A 44 -2.12 -2.75 15.60
C VAL A 44 -2.30 -3.09 14.12
N HIS A 45 -1.23 -3.31 13.38
CA HIS A 45 -1.32 -3.67 11.97
C HIS A 45 -2.06 -5.01 11.77
N ASP A 46 -1.63 -6.05 12.47
CA ASP A 46 -2.11 -7.41 12.22
C ASP A 46 -3.49 -7.67 12.84
N PHE A 47 -3.80 -7.04 13.97
CA PHE A 47 -5.09 -7.23 14.64
C PHE A 47 -6.15 -6.18 14.28
N VAL A 48 -5.76 -5.04 13.71
CA VAL A 48 -6.71 -3.97 13.35
C VAL A 48 -6.72 -3.73 11.85
N PHE A 49 -5.59 -3.37 11.25
CA PHE A 49 -5.54 -3.03 9.82
C PHE A 49 -5.86 -4.24 8.93
N ALA A 50 -5.24 -5.39 9.17
CA ALA A 50 -5.47 -6.56 8.33
C ALA A 50 -6.95 -7.02 8.35
N PRO A 51 -7.62 -7.17 9.51
CA PRO A 51 -9.04 -7.50 9.55
C PRO A 51 -9.93 -6.43 8.89
N LEU A 52 -9.66 -5.14 9.11
CA LEU A 52 -10.40 -4.07 8.45
C LEU A 52 -10.25 -4.14 6.93
N CYS A 53 -9.04 -4.38 6.41
CA CYS A 53 -8.78 -4.56 4.99
C CYS A 53 -9.56 -5.75 4.42
N VAL A 54 -9.66 -6.86 5.16
CA VAL A 54 -10.46 -8.03 4.76
C VAL A 54 -11.95 -7.67 4.69
N VAL A 55 -12.49 -7.01 5.72
CA VAL A 55 -13.90 -6.58 5.76
C VAL A 55 -14.20 -5.61 4.63
N CYS A 56 -13.35 -4.60 4.44
CA CYS A 56 -13.48 -3.62 3.36
C CYS A 56 -13.36 -4.27 1.98
N GLY A 57 -12.47 -5.25 1.80
CA GLY A 57 -12.34 -6.00 0.57
C GLY A 57 -13.58 -6.85 0.26
N LEU A 58 -14.15 -7.51 1.28
CA LEU A 58 -15.36 -8.31 1.14
C LEU A 58 -16.60 -7.43 0.88
N ALA A 59 -16.78 -6.37 1.66
CA ALA A 59 -17.84 -5.38 1.46
C ALA A 59 -17.71 -4.73 0.09
N GLY A 60 -16.48 -4.35 -0.26
CA GLY A 60 -16.07 -3.92 -1.59
C GLY A 60 -16.65 -4.86 -2.62
N ARG A 61 -16.23 -6.14 -2.65
CA ARG A 61 -16.72 -7.19 -3.58
C ARG A 61 -18.24 -7.33 -3.65
N ARG A 62 -18.98 -7.14 -2.57
CA ARG A 62 -20.45 -7.22 -2.58
C ARG A 62 -21.14 -5.98 -3.14
N LEU A 63 -20.56 -4.79 -2.96
CA LEU A 63 -21.23 -3.51 -3.21
C LEU A 63 -20.98 -2.91 -4.60
N LEU A 64 -19.74 -2.93 -5.08
CA LEU A 64 -19.39 -2.31 -6.38
C LEU A 64 -19.65 -3.29 -7.56
N PRO A 65 -19.43 -2.89 -8.82
CA PRO A 65 -19.26 -3.81 -9.96
C PRO A 65 -17.78 -4.21 -10.19
N PRO A 66 -17.46 -5.34 -10.86
CA PRO A 66 -16.08 -5.81 -11.10
C PRO A 66 -15.15 -4.75 -11.70
N ARG A 67 -15.65 -3.92 -12.62
CA ARG A 67 -14.88 -2.83 -13.25
C ARG A 67 -14.35 -1.77 -12.28
N TRP A 68 -14.95 -1.62 -11.10
CA TRP A 68 -14.58 -0.58 -10.13
C TRP A 68 -13.68 -1.08 -9.00
N ARG A 69 -13.39 -2.39 -8.89
CA ARG A 69 -12.75 -2.92 -7.67
C ARG A 69 -11.34 -2.38 -7.47
N ALA A 70 -10.50 -2.56 -8.48
CA ALA A 70 -9.12 -2.13 -8.46
C ALA A 70 -8.98 -0.61 -8.26
N PRO A 71 -9.62 0.26 -9.06
CA PRO A 71 -9.47 1.71 -8.90
C PRO A 71 -9.99 2.21 -7.54
N VAL A 72 -11.12 1.68 -7.05
CA VAL A 72 -11.64 2.05 -5.72
C VAL A 72 -10.73 1.55 -4.59
N ALA A 73 -10.18 0.33 -4.70
CA ALA A 73 -9.25 -0.19 -3.70
C ALA A 73 -7.97 0.64 -3.62
N VAL A 74 -7.41 1.05 -4.77
CA VAL A 74 -6.24 1.93 -4.82
C VAL A 74 -6.56 3.31 -4.24
N ALA A 75 -7.68 3.91 -4.63
CA ALA A 75 -8.08 5.22 -4.09
C ALA A 75 -8.31 5.18 -2.57
N ALA A 76 -8.93 4.12 -2.07
CA ALA A 76 -9.13 3.90 -0.64
C ALA A 76 -7.78 3.75 0.10
N LEU A 77 -6.86 2.95 -0.43
CA LEU A 77 -5.51 2.80 0.14
C LEU A 77 -4.77 4.14 0.19
N CYS A 78 -4.75 4.89 -0.91
CA CYS A 78 -4.15 6.22 -0.97
C CYS A 78 -4.80 7.18 0.05
N THR A 79 -6.13 7.11 0.22
CA THR A 79 -6.84 7.93 1.22
C THR A 79 -6.38 7.60 2.64
N VAL A 80 -6.23 6.31 2.97
CA VAL A 80 -5.73 5.86 4.29
C VAL A 80 -4.30 6.35 4.52
N VAL A 81 -3.41 6.21 3.52
CA VAL A 81 -2.03 6.71 3.61
C VAL A 81 -2.00 8.23 3.82
N LEU A 82 -2.77 8.98 3.04
CA LEU A 82 -2.89 10.43 3.20
C LEU A 82 -3.42 10.81 4.59
N ALA A 83 -4.38 10.05 5.13
CA ALA A 83 -4.91 10.30 6.47
C ALA A 83 -3.84 10.09 7.54
N VAL A 84 -3.08 8.99 7.47
CA VAL A 84 -1.98 8.73 8.41
C VAL A 84 -0.90 9.82 8.32
N LEU A 85 -0.53 10.24 7.12
CA LEU A 85 0.43 11.33 6.92
C LEU A 85 -0.09 12.69 7.41
N ALA A 86 -1.41 12.91 7.39
CA ALA A 86 -2.01 14.14 7.86
C ALA A 86 -2.02 14.26 9.39
N ILE A 87 -2.10 13.14 10.14
CA ILE A 87 -2.17 13.12 11.62
C ILE A 87 -1.19 14.12 12.29
N PRO A 88 0.13 14.09 12.03
CA PRO A 88 1.08 14.97 12.73
C PRO A 88 0.93 16.46 12.43
N VAL A 89 0.29 16.84 11.32
CA VAL A 89 0.23 18.23 10.82
C VAL A 89 -1.18 18.81 10.81
N TYR A 90 -2.22 17.98 10.96
CA TYR A 90 -3.61 18.37 10.74
C TYR A 90 -4.07 19.51 11.65
N SER A 91 -3.76 19.41 12.95
CA SER A 91 -4.06 20.43 13.96
C SER A 91 -2.94 21.45 14.16
N ARG A 92 -1.88 21.37 13.35
CA ARG A 92 -0.69 22.22 13.44
C ARG A 92 -0.06 22.26 14.86
N PRO A 93 0.19 21.10 15.51
CA PRO A 93 0.81 21.08 16.82
C PRO A 93 2.25 21.59 16.71
N GLY A 94 2.54 22.74 17.30
CA GLY A 94 3.86 23.39 17.22
C GLY A 94 3.93 24.62 16.31
N MET A 95 2.78 25.12 15.82
CA MET A 95 2.71 26.44 15.21
C MET A 95 3.19 27.51 16.20
N ARG A 96 4.11 28.36 15.74
CA ARG A 96 4.83 29.34 16.56
C ARG A 96 4.40 30.75 16.16
N PRO A 97 3.76 31.53 17.06
CA PRO A 97 3.32 32.89 16.73
C PRO A 97 4.46 33.83 16.33
N ASP A 98 5.66 33.55 16.83
CA ASP A 98 6.93 34.24 16.57
C ASP A 98 7.56 33.88 15.22
N ASN A 99 7.14 32.78 14.58
CA ASN A 99 7.64 32.39 13.26
C ASN A 99 6.50 31.87 12.37
N THR A 100 5.95 32.79 11.58
CA THR A 100 4.80 32.56 10.70
C THR A 100 5.08 31.60 9.54
N SER A 101 6.33 31.19 9.30
CA SER A 101 6.66 30.18 8.28
C SER A 101 6.48 28.73 8.77
N VAL A 102 6.40 28.51 10.09
CA VAL A 102 6.22 27.17 10.66
C VAL A 102 4.74 26.80 10.63
N LEU A 103 4.39 25.74 9.90
CA LEU A 103 3.01 25.24 9.79
C LEU A 103 2.02 26.31 9.25
N ASP A 104 2.50 27.13 8.32
CA ASP A 104 1.74 28.24 7.73
C ASP A 104 0.51 27.76 6.90
N ARG A 105 0.61 26.56 6.34
CA ARG A 105 -0.31 26.06 5.32
C ARG A 105 -1.61 25.54 5.88
N ASN A 106 -2.67 25.66 5.09
CA ASN A 106 -3.97 25.04 5.39
C ASN A 106 -3.91 23.52 5.14
N TYR A 107 -3.37 22.77 6.10
CA TYR A 107 -3.26 21.30 6.03
C TYR A 107 -4.60 20.58 5.87
N PRO A 108 -5.70 20.97 6.55
CA PRO A 108 -7.01 20.39 6.27
C PRO A 108 -7.44 20.56 4.81
N ALA A 109 -7.29 21.77 4.25
CA ALA A 109 -7.62 21.99 2.83
C ALA A 109 -6.70 21.16 1.90
N GLY A 110 -5.39 21.15 2.17
CA GLY A 110 -4.43 20.35 1.40
C GLY A 110 -4.74 18.85 1.42
N PHE A 111 -5.13 18.32 2.57
CA PHE A 111 -5.55 16.92 2.74
C PHE A 111 -6.79 16.61 1.88
N TRP A 112 -7.86 17.40 2.00
CA TRP A 112 -9.08 17.16 1.25
C TRP A 112 -8.90 17.35 -0.26
N ILE A 113 -8.07 18.30 -0.68
CA ILE A 113 -7.68 18.46 -2.09
C ILE A 113 -6.94 17.21 -2.59
N ALA A 114 -5.97 16.70 -1.83
CA ALA A 114 -5.22 15.50 -2.20
C ALA A 114 -6.14 14.27 -2.33
N VAL A 115 -7.06 14.08 -1.38
CA VAL A 115 -8.08 13.03 -1.45
C VAL A 115 -8.95 13.20 -2.70
N ALA A 116 -9.43 14.41 -2.98
CA ALA A 116 -10.24 14.67 -4.17
C ALA A 116 -9.49 14.33 -5.47
N VAL A 117 -8.21 14.71 -5.58
CA VAL A 117 -7.36 14.40 -6.75
C VAL A 117 -7.23 12.88 -6.95
N VAL A 118 -7.00 12.12 -5.88
CA VAL A 118 -6.90 10.65 -5.92
C VAL A 118 -8.19 10.03 -6.45
N TRP A 119 -9.34 10.45 -5.91
CA TRP A 119 -10.64 9.89 -6.31
C TRP A 119 -11.04 10.29 -7.73
N VAL A 120 -10.77 11.53 -8.14
CA VAL A 120 -10.96 11.97 -9.53
C VAL A 120 -10.10 11.12 -10.46
N GLY A 121 -8.82 10.90 -10.15
CA GLY A 121 -7.94 10.03 -10.92
C GLY A 121 -8.47 8.61 -11.06
N ALA A 122 -8.97 8.02 -9.97
CA ALA A 122 -9.56 6.68 -9.98
C ALA A 122 -10.83 6.58 -10.85
N VAL A 123 -11.71 7.60 -10.80
CA VAL A 123 -12.90 7.67 -11.66
C VAL A 123 -12.50 7.83 -13.12
N LEU A 124 -11.58 8.76 -13.44
CA LEU A 124 -11.09 8.99 -14.80
C LEU A 124 -10.46 7.72 -15.38
N TRP A 125 -9.62 7.02 -14.62
CA TRP A 125 -9.06 5.74 -15.02
C TRP A 125 -10.16 4.72 -15.33
N SER A 126 -11.16 4.59 -14.46
CA SER A 126 -12.27 3.65 -14.64
C SER A 126 -13.07 3.93 -15.91
N LEU A 127 -13.26 5.21 -16.25
CA LEU A 127 -13.96 5.63 -17.47
C LEU A 127 -13.11 5.40 -18.73
N LEU A 128 -11.80 5.66 -18.67
CA LEU A 128 -10.89 5.47 -19.79
C LEU A 128 -10.62 3.99 -20.07
N ALA A 129 -10.42 3.18 -19.03
CA ALA A 129 -10.23 1.74 -19.15
C ALA A 129 -11.45 1.05 -19.75
N ALA A 130 -12.67 1.55 -19.50
CA ALA A 130 -13.89 1.05 -20.15
C ALA A 130 -13.94 1.34 -21.66
N ARG A 131 -13.14 2.29 -22.17
CA ARG A 131 -13.06 2.65 -23.58
C ARG A 131 -11.91 1.97 -24.32
N LEU A 132 -10.95 1.41 -23.59
CA LEU A 132 -9.84 0.67 -24.17
C LEU A 132 -10.33 -0.76 -24.45
N PRO A 133 -10.33 -1.25 -25.71
CA PRO A 133 -10.66 -2.62 -26.01
C PRO A 133 -9.59 -3.53 -25.41
N VAL A 134 -9.85 -4.02 -24.20
CA VAL A 134 -9.04 -5.08 -23.60
C VAL A 134 -9.29 -6.33 -24.43
N ARG A 135 -8.42 -6.54 -25.42
CA ARG A 135 -8.32 -7.75 -26.25
C ARG A 135 -7.93 -8.92 -25.33
N GLN A 136 -8.91 -9.50 -24.63
CA GLN A 136 -8.71 -10.64 -23.75
C GLN A 136 -8.44 -11.90 -24.58
N ASP A 137 -7.23 -12.46 -24.42
CA ASP A 137 -6.98 -13.81 -23.87
C ASP A 137 -7.83 -15.01 -24.36
N GLN A 138 -8.43 -14.97 -25.55
CA GLN A 138 -9.04 -16.18 -26.16
C GLN A 138 -8.01 -17.23 -26.59
N VAL A 139 -6.71 -16.91 -26.60
CA VAL A 139 -5.66 -17.81 -27.11
C VAL A 139 -5.25 -18.88 -26.07
N VAL A 140 -5.40 -18.60 -24.77
CA VAL A 140 -4.94 -19.52 -23.71
C VAL A 140 -5.98 -20.60 -23.39
N ASP A 141 -7.28 -20.34 -23.62
CA ASP A 141 -8.35 -21.31 -23.32
C ASP A 141 -8.51 -22.36 -24.44
N HIS A 142 -8.17 -22.02 -25.69
CA HIS A 142 -8.22 -22.99 -26.79
C HIS A 142 -7.06 -24.00 -26.79
N GLN A 143 -5.88 -23.68 -26.26
CA GLN A 143 -4.75 -24.60 -26.27
C GLN A 143 -4.86 -25.77 -25.27
N ARG A 144 -5.74 -25.68 -24.26
CA ARG A 144 -5.80 -26.70 -23.20
C ARG A 144 -6.77 -27.85 -23.50
N ALA A 145 -7.66 -27.70 -24.47
CA ALA A 145 -8.65 -28.71 -24.81
C ALA A 145 -8.16 -29.69 -25.91
N ASP A 146 -7.22 -29.29 -26.75
CA ASP A 146 -6.86 -30.04 -27.97
C ASP A 146 -5.62 -30.93 -27.84
N HIS A 147 -4.98 -31.00 -26.66
CA HIS A 147 -3.71 -31.71 -26.45
C HIS A 147 -3.79 -32.91 -25.50
N VAL A 148 -4.95 -33.57 -25.41
CA VAL A 148 -5.05 -34.92 -24.85
C VAL A 148 -4.92 -35.90 -26.01
N GLU A 149 -3.69 -36.13 -26.46
CA GLU A 149 -3.36 -37.22 -27.37
C GLU A 149 -3.78 -38.55 -26.72
N GLY A 150 -4.59 -39.32 -27.46
CA GLY A 150 -5.15 -40.59 -27.03
C GLY A 150 -4.07 -41.63 -26.75
N GLN A 151 -4.29 -42.37 -25.66
CA GLN A 151 -3.51 -43.55 -25.29
C GLN A 151 -3.51 -44.58 -26.44
N PRO A 152 -2.35 -45.06 -26.94
CA PRO A 152 -2.32 -46.05 -27.99
C PRO A 152 -2.83 -47.41 -27.49
N PRO A 153 -3.49 -48.21 -28.36
CA PRO A 153 -4.14 -49.46 -27.96
C PRO A 153 -3.10 -50.51 -27.52
N PRO A 154 -3.46 -51.38 -26.56
CA PRO A 154 -2.57 -52.44 -26.10
C PRO A 154 -2.44 -53.51 -27.19
N VAL A 155 -1.20 -53.93 -27.44
CA VAL A 155 -0.82 -55.07 -28.29
C VAL A 155 -1.20 -56.40 -27.67
#